data_AF-A0A6J4U1F3-F1
#
_entry.id   AF-A0A6J4U1F3-F1
#
_cell.length_a   1.000
_cell.length_b   1.000
_cell.length_c   1.000
_cell.angle_alpha   90.00
_cell.angle_beta   90.00
_cell.angle_gamma   90.00
#
_symmetry.space_group_name_H-M   'P 1'
#
loop_
_entity.id
_entity.type
_entity.pdbx_description
1 polymer ?
#
loop_
_entity_poly.entity_id
_entity_poly.type
_entity_poly.pdbx_seq_one_letter_code
_entity_poly.pdbx_strand_id
1 'polypeptide(L)'
;MIADPTVLFLCGADMDPSAVLGVHPGARFVARARVVDPPPGLLPAWWPDAARADGVFGILIRVRDAGPTAPGDGPTVVAETDDGTPIVARCATGASDLADPAPTLAAARYWELRPAYVRAVASATRGDDAAS
;
A
#
# COMPACT_ATOMS: atom_id res chain seq x y z
N MET A 1 -27.24 7.86 -10.51
CA MET A 1 -26.67 6.61 -9.97
C MET A 1 -25.59 7.01 -9.00
N ILE A 2 -25.68 6.60 -7.74
CA ILE A 2 -24.55 6.71 -6.80
C ILE A 2 -23.67 5.51 -7.11
N ALA A 3 -22.42 5.72 -7.50
CA ALA A 3 -21.49 4.62 -7.72
C ALA A 3 -21.28 3.86 -6.40
N ASP A 4 -21.18 2.53 -6.47
CA ASP A 4 -20.86 1.74 -5.28
C ASP A 4 -19.47 2.13 -4.76
N PRO A 5 -19.30 2.27 -3.43
CA PRO A 5 -18.03 2.67 -2.85
C PRO A 5 -16.94 1.63 -3.16
N THR A 6 -15.86 2.08 -3.79
CA THR A 6 -14.72 1.25 -4.18
C THR A 6 -13.74 1.11 -3.01
N VAL A 7 -13.16 -0.08 -2.84
CA VAL A 7 -12.06 -0.31 -1.89
C VAL A 7 -10.74 -0.32 -2.64
N LEU A 8 -9.81 0.51 -2.19
CA LEU A 8 -8.45 0.60 -2.73
C LEU A 8 -7.45 0.02 -1.72
N PHE A 9 -6.43 -0.66 -2.25
CA PHE A 9 -5.26 -1.11 -1.50
C PHE A 9 -4.07 -0.20 -1.81
N LEU A 10 -3.43 0.30 -0.76
CA LEU A 10 -2.26 1.20 -0.81
C LEU A 10 -1.10 0.58 -0.03
N CYS A 11 0.11 0.55 -0.58
CA CYS A 11 1.27 -0.08 0.03
C CYS A 11 2.61 0.65 -0.17
N GLY A 12 2.61 1.89 -0.68
CA GLY A 12 3.80 2.72 -0.86
C GLY A 12 3.72 4.05 -0.12
N ALA A 13 4.35 5.08 -0.67
CA ALA A 13 4.28 6.46 -0.21
C ALA A 13 2.85 7.04 -0.22
N ASP A 14 2.01 6.51 -1.12
CA ASP A 14 0.58 6.80 -1.26
C ASP A 14 -0.25 6.45 -0.02
N MET A 15 0.31 5.67 0.93
CA MET A 15 -0.30 5.47 2.24
C MET A 15 -0.30 6.72 3.12
N ASP A 16 0.47 7.77 2.80
CA ASP A 16 0.47 9.01 3.59
C ASP A 16 -0.95 9.62 3.69
N PRO A 17 -1.47 9.91 4.90
CA PRO A 17 -2.82 10.43 5.06
C PRO A 17 -3.10 11.72 4.29
N SER A 18 -2.10 12.60 4.17
CA SER A 18 -2.24 13.87 3.45
C SER A 18 -2.32 13.63 1.95
N ALA A 19 -1.49 12.71 1.43
CA ALA A 19 -1.57 12.27 0.02
C ALA A 19 -2.92 11.63 -0.29
N VAL A 20 -3.38 10.69 0.55
CA VAL A 20 -4.69 10.03 0.40
C VAL A 20 -5.82 11.05 0.35
N LEU A 21 -5.86 12.00 1.29
CA LEU A 21 -6.94 12.98 1.36
C LEU A 21 -6.86 14.05 0.25
N GLY A 22 -5.66 14.33 -0.26
CA GLY A 22 -5.46 15.21 -1.40
C GLY A 22 -6.02 14.62 -2.71
N VAL A 23 -5.87 13.30 -2.91
CA VAL A 23 -6.36 12.60 -4.11
C VAL A 23 -7.81 12.15 -3.95
N HIS A 24 -8.19 11.68 -2.77
CA HIS A 24 -9.52 11.16 -2.46
C HIS A 24 -10.15 11.90 -1.28
N PRO A 25 -10.69 13.12 -1.50
CA PRO A 25 -11.42 13.84 -0.49
C PRO A 25 -12.59 12.99 0.05
N GLY A 26 -12.54 12.66 1.34
CA GLY A 26 -13.55 11.82 1.97
C GLY A 26 -13.24 10.32 1.97
N ALA A 27 -12.03 9.90 1.58
CA ALA A 27 -11.55 8.54 1.83
C ALA A 27 -11.73 8.15 3.30
N ARG A 28 -12.01 6.87 3.53
CA ARG A 28 -12.17 6.30 4.87
C ARG A 28 -11.28 5.08 5.01
N PHE A 29 -10.49 5.05 6.08
CA PHE A 29 -9.75 3.86 6.45
C PHE A 29 -10.71 2.68 6.68
N VAL A 30 -10.36 1.52 6.17
CA VAL A 30 -11.10 0.26 6.34
C VAL A 30 -10.34 -0.65 7.28
N ALA A 31 -9.11 -1.03 6.92
CA ALA A 31 -8.27 -1.93 7.69
C ALA A 31 -6.82 -1.84 7.24
N ARG A 32 -5.89 -2.32 8.06
CA ARG A 32 -4.57 -2.75 7.57
C ARG A 32 -4.74 -4.11 6.93
N ALA A 33 -3.97 -4.38 5.89
CA ALA A 33 -4.10 -5.62 5.15
C ALA A 33 -2.79 -6.09 4.54
N ARG A 34 -2.81 -7.34 4.09
CA ARG A 34 -1.71 -8.06 3.47
C ARG A 34 -2.15 -8.68 2.15
N VAL A 35 -1.33 -8.56 1.12
CA VAL A 35 -1.49 -9.28 -0.15
C VAL A 35 -0.37 -10.32 -0.24
N VAL A 36 -0.73 -11.60 -0.19
CA VAL A 36 0.23 -12.72 -0.19
C VAL A 36 0.87 -12.92 -1.56
N ASP A 37 0.06 -12.81 -2.62
CA ASP A 37 0.48 -12.97 -4.00
C ASP A 37 0.33 -11.63 -4.75
N PRO A 38 1.27 -10.68 -4.52
CA PRO A 38 1.17 -9.37 -5.12
C PRO A 38 1.32 -9.44 -6.65
N PRO A 39 0.57 -8.64 -7.41
CA PRO A 39 0.71 -8.57 -8.85
C PRO A 39 2.09 -8.05 -9.26
N PRO A 40 2.56 -8.37 -10.48
CA PRO A 40 3.83 -7.85 -11.00
C PRO A 40 3.88 -6.31 -10.91
N GLY A 41 4.99 -5.77 -10.43
CA GLY A 41 5.20 -4.32 -10.27
C GLY A 41 4.81 -3.74 -8.91
N LEU A 42 4.15 -4.52 -8.03
CA LEU A 42 3.86 -4.10 -6.65
C LEU A 42 5.06 -4.32 -5.69
N LEU A 43 6.05 -5.10 -6.13
CA LEU A 43 7.27 -5.35 -5.38
C LEU A 43 8.40 -4.52 -6.00
N PRO A 44 8.85 -3.43 -5.36
CA PRO A 44 9.94 -2.62 -5.88
C PRO A 44 11.27 -3.39 -5.84
N ALA A 45 12.25 -2.93 -6.62
CA ALA A 45 13.57 -3.56 -6.70
C ALA A 45 14.31 -3.56 -5.35
N TRP A 46 14.11 -2.53 -4.52
CA TRP A 46 14.69 -2.44 -3.18
C TRP A 46 14.00 -3.33 -2.15
N TRP A 47 12.91 -4.01 -2.52
CA TRP A 47 12.15 -4.83 -1.59
C TRP A 47 12.96 -6.05 -1.12
N PRO A 48 13.12 -6.24 0.20
CA PRO A 48 13.92 -7.37 0.70
C PRO A 48 13.28 -8.72 0.34
N ASP A 49 14.08 -9.66 -0.16
CA ASP A 49 13.62 -11.01 -0.49
C ASP A 49 12.95 -11.72 0.69
N ALA A 50 13.48 -11.53 1.90
CA ALA A 50 12.92 -12.09 3.13
C ALA A 50 11.48 -11.60 3.42
N ALA A 51 11.12 -10.40 2.97
CA ALA A 51 9.77 -9.86 3.12
C ALA A 51 8.82 -10.33 2.01
N ARG A 52 9.33 -10.87 0.90
CA ARG A 52 8.48 -11.36 -0.21
C ARG A 52 7.65 -12.58 0.20
N ALA A 53 8.21 -13.46 1.05
CA ALA A 53 7.51 -14.64 1.55
C ALA A 53 6.31 -14.29 2.44
N ASP A 54 6.35 -13.14 3.11
CA ASP A 54 5.27 -12.68 3.98
C ASP A 54 4.20 -11.87 3.23
N GLY A 55 4.42 -11.53 1.96
CA GLY A 55 3.55 -10.68 1.16
C GLY A 55 3.75 -9.17 1.41
N VAL A 56 2.93 -8.37 0.76
CA VAL A 56 2.96 -6.90 0.82
C VAL A 56 1.93 -6.41 1.82
N PHE A 57 2.36 -5.61 2.80
CA PHE A 57 1.47 -4.99 3.77
C PHE A 57 1.13 -3.56 3.37
N GLY A 58 -0.08 -3.16 3.68
CA GLY A 58 -0.61 -1.86 3.34
C GLY A 58 -1.89 -1.55 4.08
N ILE A 59 -2.65 -0.60 3.54
CA ILE A 59 -3.95 -0.21 4.06
C ILE A 59 -5.03 -0.38 3.00
N LEU A 60 -6.24 -0.61 3.47
CA LEU A 60 -7.46 -0.54 2.70
C LEU A 60 -8.16 0.77 3.00
N ILE A 61 -8.51 1.50 1.94
CA ILE A 61 -9.35 2.68 2.04
C ILE A 61 -10.61 2.50 1.20
N ARG A 62 -11.71 3.11 1.66
CA ARG A 62 -12.96 3.19 0.92
C ARG A 62 -13.11 4.59 0.34
N VAL A 63 -13.40 4.66 -0.95
CA VAL A 63 -13.64 5.91 -1.69
C VAL A 63 -15.02 5.87 -2.34
N ARG A 64 -15.71 7.02 -2.38
CA ARG A 64 -17.06 7.12 -2.97
C ARG A 64 -17.03 7.37 -4.48
N ASP A 65 -16.02 8.09 -4.95
CA ASP A 65 -15.84 8.41 -6.36
C ASP A 65 -14.41 8.04 -6.77
N ALA A 66 -14.19 6.77 -7.11
CA ALA A 66 -13.09 6.45 -8.01
C ALA A 66 -13.53 6.94 -9.40
N GLY A 67 -13.33 8.22 -9.70
CA GLY A 67 -13.60 8.77 -11.04
C GLY A 67 -12.91 7.94 -12.13
N PRO A 68 -13.29 8.08 -13.41
CA PRO A 68 -12.72 7.30 -14.52
C PRO A 68 -11.20 7.51 -14.74
N THR A 69 -10.60 8.46 -14.02
CA THR A 69 -9.16 8.78 -14.00
C THR A 69 -8.57 8.77 -12.60
N ALA A 70 -9.31 8.28 -11.59
CA ALA A 70 -8.76 8.07 -10.26
C ALA A 70 -7.66 7.00 -10.35
N PRO A 71 -6.60 7.06 -9.53
CA PRO A 71 -5.49 6.10 -9.54
C PRO A 71 -5.90 4.69 -9.03
N GLY A 72 -6.99 4.12 -9.55
CA GLY A 72 -7.54 2.81 -9.22
C GLY A 72 -7.64 1.87 -10.43
N ASP A 73 -6.94 2.14 -11.53
CA ASP A 73 -6.85 1.22 -12.68
C ASP A 73 -5.84 0.09 -12.48
N GLY A 74 -5.22 0.02 -11.29
CA GLY A 74 -4.38 -1.12 -10.95
C GLY A 74 -5.17 -2.43 -10.81
N PRO A 75 -4.45 -3.56 -10.81
CA PRO A 75 -5.04 -4.89 -10.75
C PRO A 75 -5.91 -5.07 -9.50
N THR A 76 -6.95 -5.88 -9.64
CA THR A 76 -7.71 -6.38 -8.49
C THR A 76 -6.83 -7.33 -7.67
N VAL A 77 -6.80 -7.11 -6.36
CA VAL A 77 -6.06 -7.94 -5.40
C VAL A 77 -7.02 -8.45 -4.32
N VAL A 78 -6.68 -9.59 -3.72
CA VAL A 78 -7.33 -10.08 -2.51
C VAL A 78 -6.42 -9.75 -1.34
N ALA A 79 -6.88 -8.84 -0.48
CA ALA A 79 -6.14 -8.38 0.68
C ALA A 79 -6.72 -9.02 1.94
N GLU A 80 -5.89 -9.70 2.72
CA GLU A 80 -6.22 -10.28 4.01
C GLU A 80 -6.06 -9.20 5.09
N THR A 81 -7.13 -8.84 5.78
CA THR A 81 -7.09 -7.86 6.86
C THR A 81 -6.50 -8.44 8.15
N ASP A 82 -6.22 -7.59 9.14
CA ASP A 82 -5.65 -8.03 10.43
C ASP A 82 -6.48 -9.10 11.18
N ASP A 83 -7.79 -9.17 10.94
CA ASP A 83 -8.67 -10.18 11.54
C ASP A 83 -8.79 -11.46 10.69
N GLY A 84 -8.04 -11.55 9.59
CA GLY A 84 -8.05 -12.65 8.64
C GLY A 84 -9.15 -12.55 7.57
N THR A 85 -10.00 -11.51 7.60
CA THR A 85 -11.06 -11.35 6.60
C THR A 85 -10.46 -10.96 5.24
N PRO A 86 -10.74 -11.72 4.17
CA PRO A 86 -10.33 -11.33 2.82
C PRO A 86 -11.24 -10.24 2.26
N ILE A 87 -10.65 -9.19 1.70
CA ILE A 87 -11.35 -8.11 1.03
C ILE A 87 -10.81 -7.97 -0.40
N VAL A 88 -11.71 -7.96 -1.37
CA VAL A 88 -11.37 -7.64 -2.76
C VAL A 88 -11.19 -6.13 -2.88
N ALA A 89 -10.02 -5.71 -3.32
CA ALA A 89 -9.67 -4.31 -3.49
C ALA A 89 -8.98 -4.08 -4.82
N ARG A 90 -9.00 -2.84 -5.31
CA ARG A 90 -8.17 -2.42 -6.44
C ARG A 90 -6.84 -1.90 -5.91
N CYS A 91 -5.74 -2.38 -6.44
CA CYS A 91 -4.45 -1.78 -6.13
C CYS A 91 -4.37 -0.38 -6.74
N ALA A 92 -4.13 0.62 -5.91
CA ALA A 92 -3.97 2.00 -6.35
C ALA A 92 -2.50 2.48 -6.34
N THR A 93 -1.64 1.75 -5.64
CA THR A 93 -0.20 2.06 -5.58
C THR A 93 0.45 1.90 -6.95
N GLY A 94 1.11 2.97 -7.41
CA GLY A 94 1.90 3.00 -8.62
C GLY A 94 3.39 2.82 -8.36
N ALA A 95 4.16 2.66 -9.45
CA ALA A 95 5.62 2.51 -9.37
C ALA A 95 6.32 3.72 -8.74
N SER A 96 5.77 4.93 -8.91
CA SER A 96 6.29 6.16 -8.28
C SER A 96 6.17 6.14 -6.76
N ASP A 97 5.08 5.55 -6.23
CA ASP A 97 4.85 5.46 -4.79
C ASP A 97 5.79 4.45 -4.12
N LEU A 98 6.35 3.55 -4.93
CA LEU A 98 7.32 2.54 -4.53
C LEU A 98 8.75 2.89 -4.97
N ALA A 99 9.01 4.07 -5.52
CA ALA A 99 10.33 4.44 -6.02
C ALA A 99 11.34 4.67 -4.88
N ASP A 100 10.88 5.26 -3.78
CA ASP A 100 11.69 5.59 -2.60
C ASP A 100 11.21 4.81 -1.37
N PRO A 101 12.08 4.00 -0.71
CA PRO A 101 11.72 3.29 0.50
C PRO A 101 11.46 4.20 1.71
N ALA A 102 12.00 5.42 1.77
CA ALA A 102 11.90 6.27 2.96
C ALA A 102 10.47 6.81 3.23
N PRO A 103 9.73 7.36 2.25
CA PRO A 103 8.33 7.72 2.42
C PRO A 103 7.44 6.49 2.73
N THR A 104 7.73 5.36 2.09
CA THR A 104 7.03 4.09 2.36
C THR A 104 7.23 3.65 3.82
N LEU A 105 8.45 3.76 4.35
CA LEU A 105 8.76 3.47 5.74
C LEU A 105 8.01 4.41 6.70
N ALA A 106 7.97 5.71 6.40
CA ALA A 106 7.27 6.69 7.21
C ALA A 106 5.77 6.36 7.31
N ALA A 107 5.14 6.06 6.17
CA ALA A 107 3.73 5.69 6.14
C ALA A 107 3.47 4.33 6.81
N ALA A 108 4.34 3.34 6.62
CA ALA A 108 4.24 2.04 7.28
C ALA A 108 4.30 2.15 8.82
N ARG A 109 5.10 3.09 9.34
CA ARG A 109 5.16 3.41 10.78
C ARG A 109 3.91 4.12 11.26
N TYR A 110 3.43 5.12 10.51
CA TYR A 110 2.22 5.88 10.85
C TYR A 110 1.01 4.95 11.04
N TRP A 111 0.84 3.99 10.12
CA TRP A 111 -0.25 3.01 10.18
C TRP A 111 0.02 1.84 11.12
N GLU A 112 1.15 1.81 11.84
CA GLU A 112 1.51 0.72 12.73
C GLU A 112 1.42 -0.65 12.04
N LEU A 113 1.93 -0.74 10.80
CA LEU A 113 2.03 -2.02 10.10
C LEU A 113 2.91 -3.01 10.89
N ARG A 114 2.80 -4.31 10.59
CA ARG A 114 3.48 -5.37 11.36
C ARG A 114 4.96 -5.04 11.60
N PRO A 115 5.48 -5.19 12.83
CA PRO A 115 6.87 -4.80 13.14
C PRO A 115 7.93 -5.49 12.26
N ALA A 116 7.70 -6.74 11.84
CA ALA A 116 8.61 -7.45 10.95
C ALA A 116 8.69 -6.78 9.57
N TYR A 117 7.55 -6.36 9.03
CA TYR A 117 7.45 -5.64 7.77
C TYR A 117 8.15 -4.28 7.85
N VAL A 118 7.87 -3.49 8.90
CA VAL A 118 8.52 -2.18 9.12
C VAL A 118 10.05 -2.33 9.21
N ARG A 119 10.55 -3.37 9.87
CA ARG A 119 11.99 -3.65 9.92
C ARG A 119 12.58 -3.99 8.56
N ALA A 120 11.85 -4.74 7.73
CA ALA A 120 12.29 -5.07 6.38
C ALA A 120 12.41 -3.81 5.51
N VAL A 121 11.37 -2.97 5.46
CA VAL A 121 11.42 -1.70 4.72
C VAL A 121 12.54 -0.79 5.25
N ALA A 122 12.73 -0.73 6.57
CA ALA A 122 13.80 0.06 7.17
C ALA A 122 15.22 -0.44 6.80
N SER A 123 15.39 -1.74 6.53
CA SER A 123 16.68 -2.26 6.06
C SER A 123 17.00 -1.80 4.65
N ALA A 124 15.99 -1.67 3.78
CA ALA A 124 16.14 -1.14 2.43
C ALA A 124 16.58 0.34 2.45
N THR A 125 15.98 1.17 3.32
CA THR A 125 16.37 2.59 3.46
C THR A 125 17.83 2.77 3.90
N ARG A 126 18.37 1.88 4.74
CA ARG A 126 19.78 1.95 5.18
C ARG A 126 20.77 1.41 4.15
N GLY A 127 20.31 0.59 3.20
CA GLY A 127 21.15 0.00 2.16
C GLY A 127 21.64 1.02 1.14
N ASP A 128 20.87 2.09 0.89
CA ASP A 128 21.28 3.20 0.02
C ASP A 128 22.30 4.14 0.67
N ASP A 129 22.33 4.26 2.00
CA ASP A 129 23.32 5.07 2.72
C ASP A 129 24.74 4.47 2.70
N ALA A 130 24.89 3.18 2.40
CA ALA A 130 26.19 2.50 2.39
C ALA A 130 26.98 2.67 1.07
N ALA A 131 26.43 3.38 0.09
CA ALA A 131 27.01 3.54 -1.25
C ALA A 131 27.47 4.98 -1.60
N SER A 132 27.52 5.90 -0.62
CA SER A 132 28.02 7.28 -0.82
C SER A 132 29.32 7.57 -0.07
#